data_AF-A0A952RLB1-F1
#
_entry.id   AF-A0A952RLB1-F1
#
_cell.length_a   1.000
_cell.length_b   1.000
_cell.length_c   1.000
_cell.angle_alpha   90.00
_cell.angle_beta   90.00
_cell.angle_gamma   90.00
#
_symmetry.space_group_name_H-M   'P 1'
#
loop_
_entity.id
_entity.type
_entity.pdbx_description
1 polymer ?
#
loop_
_entity_poly.entity_id
_entity_poly.type
_entity_poly.pdbx_seq_one_letter_code
_entity_poly.pdbx_strand_id
1 'polypeptide(L)'
;MTSRLLVSLFALAVAGCAAAVRPPAPTYAAAAGAPSCALVAERSEPFVVDWRVDKRGDLEAALGKGTVVVAYDCDKLRILSDCSAEGSYAFAGVTEKEQLIRLVDADEIRANLPLSGGALSGTLKGSLERGATLDVALALVGTKTSSRLDVAPSDLKGDCAGATHFVRSATLGAFVMRTGTRAKTAAAADLLAGAASASSGSEELVENRDGSVEACRAADPTKDTPPARCASPLRLRLRPIKAGAATVAEEPPQCPPGLVRFDDGKCGKRSADAPFICDPSNAIECEQQCTRGSLVSCVYLGKSVRETAPDRAVKLYERACDGGVAEGCGRLGAMKSDLGLLERSCRDGWFPACTAVGATKFKAGDKVDVVAAFKRGCDGGSADDCESYGALFVMKFLPPNDAEQLRAFQRACEGGSKVGCANLAQMYAQGRGTSTDVARAVTLLRSSCDRGASASCAALSSHYLAGNGVERDPAKALALMERACEGDDRGSCLVLGMMYQNGTGRPADEAKARAAFVRACEGGVEEACAAAKR
;
A
#
# COMPACT_ATOMS: atom_id res chain seq x y z
N MET A 1 63.33 8.77 -12.74
CA MET A 1 64.20 8.31 -11.64
C MET A 1 63.30 8.14 -10.41
N THR A 2 62.87 6.90 -10.17
CA THR A 2 63.21 6.06 -8.98
C THR A 2 62.22 6.28 -7.84
N SER A 3 61.63 5.28 -7.17
CA SER A 3 61.69 3.82 -7.30
C SER A 3 60.54 3.23 -6.44
N ARG A 4 60.16 2.00 -6.78
CA ARG A 4 59.28 1.07 -6.03
C ARG A 4 59.90 0.67 -4.67
N LEU A 5 59.07 0.20 -3.73
CA LEU A 5 59.03 -1.15 -3.11
C LEU A 5 58.28 -1.08 -1.74
N LEU A 6 57.17 -1.79 -1.47
CA LEU A 6 56.94 -3.25 -1.25
C LEU A 6 57.61 -3.84 0.00
N VAL A 7 56.80 -4.19 1.01
CA VAL A 7 56.94 -5.34 1.94
C VAL A 7 55.51 -5.66 2.45
N SER A 8 54.75 -6.61 1.87
CA SER A 8 54.76 -8.08 2.08
C SER A 8 54.46 -8.55 3.52
N LEU A 9 53.30 -9.18 3.73
CA LEU A 9 53.25 -10.44 4.47
C LEU A 9 52.20 -11.38 3.85
N PHE A 10 52.70 -12.51 3.40
CA PHE A 10 52.04 -13.65 2.80
C PHE A 10 52.42 -14.85 3.67
N ALA A 11 51.45 -15.64 4.15
CA ALA A 11 51.62 -17.02 4.62
C ALA A 11 50.25 -17.56 5.04
N LEU A 12 49.78 -18.78 4.77
CA LEU A 12 50.19 -19.94 3.95
C LEU A 12 48.88 -20.79 3.90
N ALA A 13 48.39 -21.23 2.73
CA ALA A 13 48.33 -22.64 2.27
C ALA A 13 47.72 -23.67 3.28
N VAL A 14 46.79 -24.58 2.98
CA VAL A 14 46.79 -25.63 1.93
C VAL A 14 45.40 -26.31 1.83
N ALA A 15 45.00 -26.59 0.58
CA ALA A 15 44.14 -27.66 0.00
C ALA A 15 42.92 -28.28 0.71
N GLY A 16 41.84 -28.39 -0.06
CA GLY A 16 40.81 -29.42 0.08
C GLY A 16 39.74 -29.31 -1.02
N CYS A 17 39.93 -29.98 -2.16
CA CYS A 17 38.82 -30.24 -3.08
C CYS A 17 37.84 -31.21 -2.40
N ALA A 18 36.66 -30.74 -2.02
CA ALA A 18 35.54 -31.58 -1.61
C ALA A 18 34.26 -31.10 -2.31
N ALA A 19 33.66 -32.04 -3.04
CA ALA A 19 32.35 -32.05 -3.69
C ALA A 19 31.53 -30.74 -3.71
N ALA A 20 31.21 -30.28 -4.92
CA ALA A 20 30.14 -29.32 -5.17
C ALA A 20 28.80 -29.87 -4.64
N VAL A 21 28.42 -29.48 -3.43
CA VAL A 21 27.06 -29.63 -2.92
C VAL A 21 26.33 -28.33 -3.22
N ARG A 22 25.33 -28.42 -4.09
CA ARG A 22 24.39 -27.31 -4.35
C ARG A 22 23.82 -26.88 -2.99
N PRO A 23 23.90 -25.58 -2.60
CA PRO A 23 23.33 -25.15 -1.33
C PRO A 23 21.83 -25.53 -1.31
N PRO A 24 21.31 -26.08 -0.20
CA PRO A 24 19.89 -26.39 -0.11
C PRO A 24 19.08 -25.13 -0.37
N ALA A 25 17.97 -25.26 -1.09
CA ALA A 25 17.04 -24.17 -1.28
C ALA A 25 16.62 -23.62 0.09
N PRO A 26 16.57 -22.29 0.29
CA PRO A 26 16.21 -21.71 1.58
C PRO A 26 14.80 -22.18 1.95
N THR A 27 14.65 -22.70 3.17
CA THR A 27 13.32 -22.95 3.75
C THR A 27 12.62 -21.62 3.97
N TYR A 28 11.28 -21.61 4.05
CA TYR A 28 10.52 -20.37 4.31
C TYR A 28 11.02 -19.63 5.56
N ALA A 29 11.49 -20.33 6.60
CA ALA A 29 12.11 -19.71 7.78
C ALA A 29 13.44 -18.98 7.49
N ALA A 30 14.21 -19.44 6.50
CA ALA A 30 15.41 -18.75 6.02
C ALA A 30 15.08 -17.60 5.04
N ALA A 31 13.95 -17.71 4.32
CA ALA A 31 13.46 -16.67 3.41
C ALA A 31 12.68 -15.54 4.12
N ALA A 32 12.02 -15.84 5.25
CA ALA A 32 11.25 -14.91 6.05
C ALA A 32 12.05 -14.29 7.22
N GLY A 33 13.27 -14.80 7.48
CA GLY A 33 14.01 -14.53 8.71
C GLY A 33 13.29 -15.14 9.93
N ALA A 34 14.02 -15.38 11.03
CA ALA A 34 13.35 -15.51 12.32
C ALA A 34 12.44 -14.28 12.50
N PRO A 35 11.24 -14.40 13.12
CA PRO A 35 10.39 -13.24 13.35
C PRO A 35 11.13 -12.29 14.28
N SER A 36 11.94 -11.41 13.72
CA SER A 36 12.57 -10.32 14.44
C SER A 36 11.43 -9.34 14.65
N CYS A 37 10.79 -9.45 15.80
CA CYS A 37 9.99 -8.37 16.28
C CYS A 37 10.94 -7.23 16.64
N ALA A 38 11.33 -6.46 15.63
CA ALA A 38 11.80 -5.11 15.86
C ALA A 38 10.68 -4.42 16.63
N LEU A 39 10.98 -4.02 17.87
CA LEU A 39 10.10 -3.31 18.78
C LEU A 39 9.22 -2.34 18.00
N VAL A 40 7.93 -2.37 18.33
CA VAL A 40 6.80 -1.84 17.56
C VAL A 40 6.75 -0.29 17.52
N ALA A 41 7.91 0.35 17.37
CA ALA A 41 8.03 1.78 17.16
C ALA A 41 7.75 2.17 15.69
N GLU A 42 7.92 1.26 14.72
CA GLU A 42 7.96 1.65 13.29
C GLU A 42 6.93 1.00 12.36
N ARG A 43 5.94 0.24 12.84
CA ARG A 43 4.88 -0.28 11.94
C ARG A 43 3.71 0.69 11.81
N SER A 44 3.34 1.00 10.57
CA SER A 44 2.36 2.01 10.17
C SER A 44 0.91 1.51 10.07
N GLU A 45 0.64 0.27 10.46
CA GLU A 45 -0.66 -0.36 10.28
C GLU A 45 -1.27 -0.86 11.60
N PRO A 46 -2.61 -0.93 11.73
CA PRO A 46 -3.24 -1.51 12.91
C PRO A 46 -2.94 -3.01 13.00
N PHE A 47 -2.33 -3.42 14.11
CA PHE A 47 -1.92 -4.80 14.37
C PHE A 47 -3.08 -5.58 14.97
N VAL A 48 -3.45 -6.71 14.37
CA VAL A 48 -4.63 -7.50 14.77
C VAL A 48 -4.19 -8.68 15.64
N VAL A 49 -4.77 -8.81 16.84
CA VAL A 49 -4.47 -9.89 17.79
C VAL A 49 -5.74 -10.55 18.31
N ASP A 50 -5.78 -11.87 18.39
CA ASP A 50 -6.88 -12.58 19.05
C ASP A 50 -6.57 -12.68 20.55
N TRP A 51 -7.56 -12.50 21.43
CA TRP A 51 -7.30 -12.45 22.86
C TRP A 51 -7.37 -13.83 23.50
N ARG A 52 -6.46 -14.10 24.46
CA ARG A 52 -6.42 -15.37 25.20
C ARG A 52 -7.73 -15.63 25.95
N VAL A 53 -8.26 -16.84 25.80
CA VAL A 53 -9.55 -17.27 26.37
C VAL A 53 -9.60 -17.06 27.89
N ASP A 54 -8.50 -17.33 28.60
CA ASP A 54 -8.40 -17.23 30.07
C ASP A 54 -8.32 -15.79 30.61
N LYS A 55 -8.22 -14.78 29.74
CA LYS A 55 -8.03 -13.36 30.12
C LYS A 55 -9.10 -12.42 29.55
N ARG A 56 -10.19 -12.96 28.97
CA ARG A 56 -11.23 -12.15 28.29
C ARG A 56 -12.09 -11.33 29.24
N GLY A 57 -12.42 -11.88 30.42
CA GLY A 57 -13.16 -11.14 31.46
C GLY A 57 -12.41 -9.89 31.94
N ASP A 58 -11.08 -9.99 32.07
CA ASP A 58 -10.21 -8.87 32.43
C ASP A 58 -10.27 -7.75 31.36
N LEU A 59 -10.34 -8.14 30.08
CA LEU A 59 -10.43 -7.20 28.96
C LEU A 59 -11.79 -6.53 28.87
N GLU A 60 -12.88 -7.27 29.03
CA GLU A 60 -14.23 -6.71 29.05
C GLU A 60 -14.40 -5.68 30.17
N ALA A 61 -13.89 -6.01 31.36
CA ALA A 61 -13.87 -5.09 32.50
C ALA A 61 -13.02 -3.85 32.21
N ALA A 62 -11.87 -3.99 31.55
CA ALA A 62 -11.00 -2.88 31.19
C ALA A 62 -11.66 -1.95 30.15
N LEU A 63 -12.32 -2.50 29.12
CA LEU A 63 -13.04 -1.73 28.09
C LEU A 63 -14.19 -0.89 28.68
N GLY A 64 -14.74 -1.28 29.82
CA GLY A 64 -15.77 -0.52 30.53
C GLY A 64 -15.26 0.67 31.34
N LYS A 65 -13.93 0.80 31.54
CA LYS A 65 -13.34 1.83 32.41
C LYS A 65 -12.71 3.00 31.63
N GLY A 66 -12.19 2.76 30.43
CA GLY A 66 -11.51 3.78 29.64
C GLY A 66 -10.73 3.17 28.47
N THR A 67 -9.99 3.98 27.70
CA THR A 67 -9.13 3.48 26.61
C THR A 67 -8.11 2.48 27.16
N VAL A 68 -8.15 1.23 26.69
CA VAL A 68 -7.35 0.13 27.23
C VAL A 68 -5.93 0.21 26.70
N VAL A 69 -4.97 0.30 27.62
CA VAL A 69 -3.53 0.33 27.33
C VAL A 69 -2.93 -1.06 27.56
N VAL A 70 -2.07 -1.49 26.65
CA VAL A 70 -1.47 -2.82 26.68
C VAL A 70 0.05 -2.77 26.49
N ALA A 71 0.72 -3.73 27.14
CA ALA A 71 2.09 -4.10 26.88
C ALA A 71 2.08 -5.31 25.92
N TYR A 72 2.77 -5.18 24.79
CA TYR A 72 2.90 -6.21 23.78
C TYR A 72 4.37 -6.34 23.39
N ASP A 73 4.95 -7.51 23.60
CA ASP A 73 6.36 -7.83 23.31
C ASP A 73 6.51 -8.84 22.16
N CYS A 74 5.43 -9.05 21.40
CA CYS A 74 5.32 -9.98 20.28
C CYS A 74 5.07 -11.45 20.61
N ASP A 75 5.34 -11.86 21.85
CA ASP A 75 5.01 -13.20 22.34
C ASP A 75 3.89 -13.16 23.39
N LYS A 76 3.79 -12.06 24.13
CA LYS A 76 2.87 -11.85 25.23
C LYS A 76 2.16 -10.51 25.08
N LEU A 77 0.87 -10.55 25.35
CA LEU A 77 0.00 -9.38 25.39
C LEU A 77 -0.60 -9.26 26.78
N ARG A 78 -0.43 -8.11 27.43
CA ARG A 78 -0.87 -7.86 28.81
C ARG A 78 -1.59 -6.52 28.91
N ILE A 79 -2.73 -6.52 29.58
CA ILE A 79 -3.44 -5.28 29.95
C ILE A 79 -2.69 -4.60 31.09
N LEU A 80 -2.43 -3.31 30.96
CA LEU A 80 -1.91 -2.48 32.05
C LEU A 80 -3.10 -1.92 32.83
N SER A 81 -3.58 -2.64 33.84
CA SER A 81 -4.81 -2.31 34.58
C SER A 81 -4.74 -0.98 35.34
N ASP A 82 -3.55 -0.56 35.74
CA ASP A 82 -3.29 0.70 36.47
C ASP A 82 -2.85 1.84 35.54
N CYS A 83 -2.82 1.59 34.22
CA CYS A 83 -2.59 2.58 33.19
C CYS A 83 -3.91 2.91 32.48
N SER A 84 -4.23 4.19 32.41
CA SER A 84 -5.43 4.66 31.75
C SER A 84 -5.10 5.76 30.75
N ALA A 85 -5.86 5.80 29.66
CA ALA A 85 -5.96 6.96 28.80
C ALA A 85 -7.42 7.39 28.74
N GLU A 86 -7.66 8.70 28.70
CA GLU A 86 -9.01 9.21 28.54
C GLU A 86 -9.64 8.67 27.24
N GLY A 87 -10.93 8.39 27.32
CA GLY A 87 -11.71 7.88 26.19
C GLY A 87 -12.62 6.76 26.64
N SER A 88 -13.75 6.65 25.96
CA SER A 88 -14.73 5.57 26.11
C SER A 88 -14.72 4.65 24.89
N TYR A 89 -15.37 3.49 25.02
CA TYR A 89 -15.68 2.63 23.90
C TYR A 89 -17.17 2.71 23.58
N ALA A 90 -17.48 3.03 22.32
CA ALA A 90 -18.83 2.89 21.79
C ALA A 90 -18.97 1.49 21.19
N PHE A 91 -20.03 0.79 21.56
CA PHE A 91 -20.41 -0.45 20.90
C PHE A 91 -21.30 -0.11 19.70
N ALA A 92 -20.84 -0.51 18.52
CA ALA A 92 -21.67 -0.53 17.34
C ALA A 92 -22.13 -1.98 17.12
N GLY A 93 -23.41 -2.22 17.39
CA GLY A 93 -24.08 -3.47 17.04
C GLY A 93 -24.10 -3.65 15.53
N VAL A 94 -23.95 -4.89 15.08
CA VAL A 94 -24.17 -5.26 13.67
C VAL A 94 -25.12 -6.44 13.63
N THR A 95 -25.83 -6.59 12.51
CA THR A 95 -26.63 -7.79 12.30
C THR A 95 -25.71 -8.99 12.45
N GLU A 96 -26.14 -9.96 13.26
CA GLU A 96 -25.34 -11.14 13.54
C GLU A 96 -24.80 -11.73 12.24
N LYS A 97 -23.49 -11.91 12.19
CA LYS A 97 -22.80 -12.45 11.02
C LYS A 97 -22.08 -13.73 11.41
N GLU A 98 -22.63 -14.85 10.98
CA GLU A 98 -21.95 -16.13 11.04
C GLU A 98 -20.91 -16.23 9.92
N GLN A 99 -19.71 -16.68 10.25
CA GLN A 99 -18.61 -16.88 9.30
C GLN A 99 -17.95 -18.23 9.55
N LEU A 100 -17.64 -18.96 8.49
CA LEU A 100 -16.81 -20.16 8.58
C LEU A 100 -15.50 -19.91 7.84
N ILE A 101 -14.40 -20.15 8.54
CA ILE A 101 -13.04 -20.04 8.02
C ILE A 101 -12.44 -21.44 8.08
N ARG A 102 -12.01 -21.95 6.92
CA ARG A 102 -11.34 -23.25 6.82
C ARG A 102 -9.86 -23.02 6.56
N LEU A 103 -9.03 -23.55 7.43
CA LEU A 103 -7.58 -23.43 7.37
C LEU A 103 -7.00 -24.80 7.07
N VAL A 104 -6.23 -24.92 5.99
CA VAL A 104 -5.85 -26.21 5.41
C VAL A 104 -4.37 -26.55 5.59
N ASP A 105 -3.58 -25.61 6.11
CA ASP A 105 -2.19 -25.84 6.48
C ASP A 105 -1.73 -24.99 7.68
N ALA A 106 -0.53 -25.32 8.16
CA ALA A 106 0.07 -24.71 9.34
C ALA A 106 0.41 -23.21 9.15
N ASP A 107 0.69 -22.79 7.92
CA ASP A 107 1.05 -21.42 7.60
C ASP A 107 -0.22 -20.55 7.50
N GLU A 108 -1.33 -21.07 6.95
CA GLU A 108 -2.65 -20.45 7.00
C GLU A 108 -3.15 -20.28 8.44
N ILE A 109 -2.96 -21.28 9.29
CA ILE A 109 -3.29 -21.18 10.72
C ILE A 109 -2.46 -20.10 11.40
N ARG A 110 -1.15 -20.04 11.10
CA ARG A 110 -0.26 -19.02 11.64
C ARG A 110 -0.59 -17.62 11.12
N ALA A 111 -1.03 -17.49 9.87
CA ALA A 111 -1.36 -16.23 9.24
C ALA A 111 -2.74 -15.68 9.66
N ASN A 112 -3.70 -16.55 9.97
CA ASN A 112 -5.09 -16.15 10.19
C ASN A 112 -5.54 -16.18 11.67
N LEU A 113 -4.82 -16.85 12.58
CA LEU A 113 -5.13 -16.96 14.01
C LEU A 113 -4.03 -16.35 14.91
N PRO A 114 -3.98 -15.02 15.06
CA PRO A 114 -2.99 -14.35 15.89
C PRO A 114 -3.21 -14.64 17.38
N LEU A 115 -2.21 -15.23 18.05
CA LEU A 115 -2.22 -15.67 19.47
C LEU A 115 -3.01 -16.96 19.77
N SER A 116 -2.84 -17.93 18.88
CA SER A 116 -2.84 -19.37 19.20
C SER A 116 -2.39 -20.17 17.98
N GLY A 117 -2.36 -19.55 16.79
CA GLY A 117 -1.88 -20.15 15.55
C GLY A 117 -0.46 -20.70 15.62
N GLY A 118 0.46 -20.12 16.42
CA GLY A 118 1.79 -20.70 16.64
C GLY A 118 1.76 -22.05 17.37
N ALA A 119 1.07 -22.11 18.51
CA ALA A 119 0.93 -23.33 19.31
C ALA A 119 0.00 -24.38 18.62
N LEU A 120 -1.09 -23.92 18.02
CA LEU A 120 -2.04 -24.75 17.27
C LEU A 120 -1.44 -25.27 15.96
N SER A 121 -0.70 -24.44 15.21
CA SER A 121 0.01 -24.92 14.01
C SER A 121 1.06 -25.96 14.36
N GLY A 122 1.77 -25.81 15.49
CA GLY A 122 2.71 -26.83 15.98
C GLY A 122 2.02 -28.13 16.38
N THR A 123 0.89 -28.04 17.08
CA THR A 123 0.11 -29.21 17.56
C THR A 123 -0.59 -29.94 16.40
N LEU A 124 -1.12 -29.20 15.43
CA LEU A 124 -1.89 -29.74 14.30
C LEU A 124 -1.05 -30.03 13.06
N LYS A 125 0.25 -29.65 13.04
CA LYS A 125 1.14 -29.74 11.88
C LYS A 125 1.07 -31.10 11.20
N GLY A 126 1.25 -32.17 11.98
CA GLY A 126 1.25 -33.54 11.47
C GLY A 126 -0.11 -33.97 10.89
N SER A 127 -1.22 -33.53 11.48
CA SER A 127 -2.57 -33.85 10.99
C SER A 127 -2.91 -33.07 9.72
N LEU A 128 -2.49 -31.81 9.63
CA LEU A 128 -2.68 -30.97 8.44
C LEU A 128 -1.86 -31.47 7.24
N GLU A 129 -0.62 -31.92 7.47
CA GLU A 129 0.22 -32.57 6.46
C GLU A 129 -0.41 -33.88 5.94
N ARG A 130 -1.23 -34.55 6.75
CA ARG A 130 -2.02 -35.73 6.37
C ARG A 130 -3.40 -35.40 5.74
N GLY A 131 -3.72 -34.13 5.53
CA GLY A 131 -4.95 -33.69 4.85
C GLY A 131 -6.12 -33.32 5.75
N ALA A 132 -5.89 -33.14 7.06
CA ALA A 132 -6.87 -32.51 7.95
C ALA A 132 -7.05 -31.01 7.62
N THR A 133 -8.13 -30.42 8.12
CA THR A 133 -8.39 -28.97 8.11
C THR A 133 -8.74 -28.49 9.52
N LEU A 134 -8.59 -27.20 9.78
CA LEU A 134 -9.13 -26.54 10.96
C LEU A 134 -10.26 -25.61 10.53
N ASP A 135 -11.49 -25.94 10.93
CA ASP A 135 -12.68 -25.17 10.64
C ASP A 135 -12.99 -24.27 11.85
N VAL A 136 -13.01 -22.96 11.65
CA VAL A 136 -13.29 -21.92 12.64
C VAL A 136 -14.59 -21.21 12.27
N ALA A 137 -15.64 -21.45 13.03
CA ALA A 137 -16.92 -20.76 12.90
C ALA A 137 -16.98 -19.59 13.89
N LEU A 138 -17.41 -18.43 13.43
CA LEU A 138 -17.57 -17.19 14.22
C LEU A 138 -19.03 -16.74 14.12
N ALA A 139 -19.58 -16.16 15.18
CA ALA A 139 -20.86 -15.46 15.20
C ALA A 139 -20.62 -14.05 15.75
N LEU A 140 -20.47 -13.06 14.85
CA LEU A 140 -20.08 -11.69 15.18
C LEU A 140 -21.30 -10.81 15.41
N VAL A 141 -21.30 -10.00 16.48
CA VAL A 141 -22.47 -9.18 16.86
C VAL A 141 -22.18 -7.69 16.95
N GLY A 142 -20.91 -7.28 16.89
CA GLY A 142 -20.57 -5.87 16.86
C GLY A 142 -19.11 -5.58 17.12
N THR A 143 -18.78 -4.31 17.26
CA THR A 143 -17.43 -3.86 17.59
C THR A 143 -17.48 -2.76 18.64
N LYS A 144 -16.66 -2.89 19.68
CA LYS A 144 -16.34 -1.79 20.59
C LYS A 144 -15.18 -1.01 20.01
N THR A 145 -15.38 0.27 19.73
CA THR A 145 -14.32 1.14 19.17
C THR A 145 -13.99 2.24 20.15
N SER A 146 -12.70 2.47 20.39
CA SER A 146 -12.25 3.55 21.25
C SER A 146 -12.68 4.89 20.64
N SER A 147 -12.90 5.90 21.47
CA SER A 147 -13.02 7.29 21.01
C SER A 147 -11.66 7.91 20.64
N ARG A 148 -10.54 7.27 20.98
CA ARG A 148 -9.17 7.74 20.67
C ARG A 148 -8.63 7.11 19.38
N LEU A 149 -8.19 7.95 18.44
CA LEU A 149 -7.59 7.53 17.15
C LEU A 149 -6.09 7.24 17.27
N ASP A 150 -5.42 8.00 18.13
CA ASP A 150 -4.04 7.84 18.55
C ASP A 150 -3.98 8.13 20.06
N VAL A 151 -3.01 7.50 20.72
CA VAL A 151 -2.68 7.74 22.13
C VAL A 151 -1.19 8.02 22.16
N ALA A 152 -0.82 9.23 22.59
CA ALA A 152 0.56 9.60 22.81
C ALA A 152 0.98 9.23 24.25
N PRO A 153 2.28 9.07 24.53
CA PRO A 153 2.76 8.86 25.89
C PRO A 153 2.28 9.92 26.89
N SER A 154 2.07 11.17 26.45
CA SER A 154 1.56 12.27 27.27
C SER A 154 0.09 12.16 27.66
N ASP A 155 -0.69 11.31 26.98
CA ASP A 155 -2.11 11.11 27.26
C ASP A 155 -2.35 10.07 28.38
N LEU A 156 -1.28 9.41 28.82
CA LEU A 156 -1.32 8.30 29.77
C LEU A 156 -1.33 8.81 31.22
N LYS A 157 -2.23 8.27 32.04
CA LYS A 157 -2.40 8.60 33.47
C LYS A 157 -2.36 7.33 34.31
N GLY A 158 -1.65 7.38 35.44
CA GLY A 158 -1.43 6.24 36.34
C GLY A 158 -0.07 5.58 36.10
N ASP A 159 0.07 4.30 36.44
CA ASP A 159 1.30 3.55 36.21
C ASP A 159 1.29 2.91 34.82
N CYS A 160 1.93 3.61 33.88
CA CYS A 160 1.98 3.25 32.47
C CYS A 160 3.34 2.70 32.02
N ALA A 161 4.18 2.26 32.96
CA ALA A 161 5.46 1.67 32.65
C ALA A 161 5.29 0.43 31.75
N GLY A 162 5.95 0.44 30.59
CA GLY A 162 5.87 -0.64 29.60
C GLY A 162 4.66 -0.59 28.66
N ALA A 163 3.93 0.53 28.61
CA ALA A 163 2.88 0.76 27.61
C ALA A 163 3.48 0.76 26.20
N THR A 164 2.89 -0.03 25.30
CA THR A 164 3.36 -0.16 23.90
C THR A 164 2.27 0.19 22.90
N HIS A 165 1.02 -0.18 23.20
CA HIS A 165 -0.13 -0.03 22.33
C HIS A 165 -1.36 0.34 23.15
N PHE A 166 -2.37 0.83 22.47
CA PHE A 166 -3.73 0.88 23.00
C PHE A 166 -4.66 0.05 22.11
N VAL A 167 -5.75 -0.44 22.68
CA VAL A 167 -6.78 -1.18 21.94
C VAL A 167 -7.64 -0.17 21.18
N ARG A 168 -7.47 -0.09 19.87
CA ARG A 168 -8.28 0.80 19.02
C ARG A 168 -9.71 0.30 18.88
N SER A 169 -9.86 -1.01 18.70
CA SER A 169 -11.18 -1.64 18.64
C SER A 169 -11.15 -3.12 19.02
N ALA A 170 -12.27 -3.64 19.48
CA ALA A 170 -12.49 -5.04 19.80
C ALA A 170 -13.77 -5.55 19.14
N THR A 171 -13.66 -6.55 18.27
CA THR A 171 -14.83 -7.23 17.68
C THR A 171 -15.42 -8.21 18.68
N LEU A 172 -16.74 -8.17 18.88
CA LEU A 172 -17.46 -9.00 19.85
C LEU A 172 -18.29 -10.07 19.15
N GLY A 173 -18.38 -11.25 19.76
CA GLY A 173 -19.16 -12.38 19.24
C GLY A 173 -18.90 -13.71 19.97
N ALA A 174 -19.28 -14.82 19.33
CA ALA A 174 -18.94 -16.18 19.74
C ALA A 174 -18.13 -16.90 18.67
N PHE A 175 -17.45 -17.99 19.02
CA PHE A 175 -16.78 -18.84 18.05
C PHE A 175 -16.74 -20.33 18.46
N VAL A 176 -16.55 -21.19 17.45
CA VAL A 176 -16.34 -22.63 17.57
C VAL A 176 -15.21 -23.02 16.61
N MET A 177 -14.21 -23.77 17.08
CA MET A 177 -13.15 -24.35 16.25
C MET A 177 -13.23 -25.88 16.30
N ARG A 178 -13.10 -26.54 15.15
CA ARG A 178 -13.11 -28.00 15.04
C ARG A 178 -12.16 -28.48 13.94
N THR A 179 -11.43 -29.56 14.19
CA THR A 179 -10.64 -30.24 13.15
C THR A 179 -11.55 -31.05 12.22
N GLY A 180 -11.34 -30.92 10.90
CA GLY A 180 -12.10 -31.60 9.85
C GLY A 180 -11.18 -32.27 8.82
N THR A 181 -11.74 -32.75 7.71
CA THR A 181 -10.98 -33.35 6.60
C THR A 181 -11.27 -32.62 5.29
N ARG A 182 -10.27 -32.55 4.39
CA ARG A 182 -10.42 -31.88 3.08
C ARG A 182 -11.55 -32.45 2.21
N ALA A 183 -11.99 -33.68 2.47
CA ALA A 183 -13.03 -34.38 1.72
C ALA A 183 -14.48 -34.03 2.14
N LYS A 184 -14.69 -33.34 3.28
CA LYS A 184 -16.02 -32.98 3.77
C LYS A 184 -16.13 -31.46 3.99
N THR A 185 -17.10 -30.81 3.35
CA THR A 185 -17.49 -29.42 3.64
C THR A 185 -18.54 -29.40 4.75
N ALA A 186 -18.21 -28.85 5.91
CA ALA A 186 -19.18 -28.58 6.97
C ALA A 186 -19.75 -27.16 6.78
N ALA A 187 -21.05 -26.95 6.97
CA ALA A 187 -21.61 -25.59 6.99
C ALA A 187 -21.33 -24.91 8.34
N ALA A 188 -21.24 -23.57 8.36
CA ALA A 188 -21.09 -22.79 9.58
C ALA A 188 -22.17 -23.15 10.61
N ALA A 189 -23.43 -23.24 10.15
CA ALA A 189 -24.57 -23.62 10.95
C ALA A 189 -24.43 -25.02 11.58
N ASP A 190 -23.82 -26.01 10.90
CA ASP A 190 -23.65 -27.38 11.43
C ASP A 190 -22.55 -27.47 12.50
N LEU A 191 -21.52 -26.64 12.36
CA LEU A 191 -20.45 -26.48 13.36
C LEU A 191 -20.96 -25.75 14.59
N LEU A 192 -21.76 -24.72 14.37
CA LEU A 192 -22.34 -23.85 15.39
C LEU A 192 -23.53 -24.49 16.12
N ALA A 193 -24.34 -25.34 15.45
CA ALA A 193 -25.51 -26.00 16.02
C ALA A 193 -25.20 -27.20 16.93
N GLY A 194 -23.95 -27.67 16.97
CA GLY A 194 -23.52 -28.70 17.91
C GLY A 194 -24.26 -30.04 17.79
N ALA A 195 -23.98 -30.82 16.74
CA ALA A 195 -24.23 -32.25 16.77
C ALA A 195 -22.91 -33.02 16.66
N ALA A 196 -22.54 -33.68 17.75
CA ALA A 196 -21.57 -34.76 17.76
C ALA A 196 -22.11 -35.89 16.86
N SER A 197 -21.80 -35.86 15.55
CA SER A 197 -21.82 -37.09 14.78
C SER A 197 -20.47 -37.77 14.97
N ALA A 198 -20.44 -38.72 15.89
CA ALA A 198 -19.35 -39.65 16.07
C ALA A 198 -19.18 -40.45 14.76
N SER A 199 -18.32 -39.99 13.85
CA SER A 199 -17.70 -40.89 12.89
C SER A 199 -16.47 -41.50 13.55
N SER A 200 -16.44 -42.82 13.63
CA SER A 200 -15.51 -43.70 14.37
C SER A 200 -14.07 -43.70 13.86
N GLY A 201 -13.49 -42.53 13.56
CA GLY A 201 -12.08 -42.36 13.27
C GLY A 201 -11.36 -41.91 14.54
N SER A 202 -10.37 -42.68 14.97
CA SER A 202 -9.48 -42.38 16.10
C SER A 202 -8.52 -41.23 15.78
N GLU A 203 -9.06 -40.04 15.49
CA GLU A 203 -8.30 -38.81 15.37
C GLU A 203 -8.78 -37.84 16.45
N GLU A 204 -7.83 -37.39 17.27
CA GLU A 204 -8.01 -36.52 18.44
C GLU A 204 -8.69 -35.20 18.03
N LEU A 205 -10.00 -35.12 18.26
CA LEU A 205 -10.83 -33.96 17.93
C LEU A 205 -10.52 -32.81 18.90
N VAL A 206 -9.79 -31.80 18.43
CA VAL A 206 -9.65 -30.53 19.16
C VAL A 206 -10.88 -29.68 18.86
N GLU A 207 -11.81 -29.62 19.81
CA GLU A 207 -12.98 -28.74 19.76
C GLU A 207 -12.85 -27.65 20.84
N ASN A 208 -12.86 -26.37 20.42
CA ASN A 208 -12.79 -25.23 21.33
C ASN A 208 -13.93 -24.25 21.03
N ARG A 209 -14.67 -23.80 22.05
CA ARG A 209 -15.85 -22.93 21.92
C ARG A 209 -15.77 -21.77 22.90
N ASP A 210 -16.26 -20.59 22.51
CA ASP A 210 -16.36 -19.41 23.38
C ASP A 210 -17.55 -18.52 22.98
N GLY A 211 -18.22 -17.92 23.97
CA GLY A 211 -19.50 -17.24 23.81
C GLY A 211 -20.65 -18.21 23.54
N SER A 212 -21.89 -17.82 23.84
CA SER A 212 -23.05 -18.58 23.38
C SER A 212 -23.45 -18.07 22.00
N VAL A 213 -23.23 -18.93 21.00
CA VAL A 213 -23.67 -18.66 19.62
C VAL A 213 -25.18 -18.43 19.59
N GLU A 214 -25.95 -19.19 20.39
CA GLU A 214 -27.39 -19.02 20.52
C GLU A 214 -27.76 -17.65 21.10
N ALA A 215 -26.99 -17.14 22.05
CA ALA A 215 -27.15 -15.77 22.57
C ALA A 215 -26.74 -14.71 21.53
N CYS A 216 -25.75 -15.00 20.69
CA CYS A 216 -25.35 -14.14 19.58
C CYS A 216 -26.41 -14.03 18.49
N ARG A 217 -27.13 -15.12 18.23
CA ARG A 217 -28.29 -15.15 17.33
C ARG A 217 -29.45 -14.29 17.78
N ALA A 218 -29.51 -13.99 19.07
CA ALA A 218 -30.49 -13.07 19.64
C ALA A 218 -30.01 -11.60 19.65
N ALA A 219 -28.89 -11.26 19.00
CA ALA A 219 -28.34 -9.90 19.00
C ALA A 219 -29.20 -8.92 18.21
N ASP A 220 -29.44 -7.76 18.84
CA ASP A 220 -30.15 -6.65 18.23
C ASP A 220 -29.14 -5.56 17.83
N PRO A 221 -28.96 -5.31 16.52
CA PRO A 221 -27.98 -4.35 16.02
C PRO A 221 -28.29 -2.90 16.39
N THR A 222 -29.51 -2.61 16.82
CA THR A 222 -29.94 -1.25 17.20
C THR A 222 -29.60 -0.90 18.65
N LYS A 223 -29.10 -1.86 19.43
CA LYS A 223 -28.73 -1.64 20.83
C LYS A 223 -27.27 -1.24 20.96
N ASP A 224 -27.04 -0.25 21.81
CA ASP A 224 -25.71 0.26 22.15
C ASP A 224 -24.96 -0.64 23.16
N THR A 225 -25.49 -1.83 23.44
CA THR A 225 -24.87 -2.84 24.32
C THR A 225 -25.04 -4.24 23.72
N PRO A 226 -23.99 -5.09 23.71
CA PRO A 226 -24.07 -6.46 23.21
C PRO A 226 -24.96 -7.34 24.11
N PRO A 227 -25.56 -8.42 23.57
CA PRO A 227 -26.34 -9.36 24.37
C PRO A 227 -25.51 -10.04 25.46
N ALA A 228 -26.13 -10.29 26.61
CA ALA A 228 -25.49 -11.03 27.69
C ALA A 228 -25.06 -12.42 27.19
N ARG A 229 -23.80 -12.82 27.48
CA ARG A 229 -23.16 -14.07 27.00
C ARG A 229 -22.80 -14.12 25.51
N CYS A 230 -23.00 -13.02 24.75
CA CYS A 230 -22.44 -12.79 23.41
C CYS A 230 -21.54 -11.53 23.37
N ALA A 231 -20.80 -11.30 24.45
CA ALA A 231 -19.94 -10.12 24.58
C ALA A 231 -18.45 -10.42 24.40
N SER A 232 -18.08 -11.67 24.10
CA SER A 232 -16.68 -12.11 24.11
C SER A 232 -15.87 -11.35 23.04
N PRO A 233 -14.81 -10.61 23.40
CA PRO A 233 -13.92 -10.00 22.43
C PRO A 233 -13.14 -11.09 21.69
N LEU A 234 -13.39 -11.20 20.39
CA LEU A 234 -12.82 -12.21 19.51
C LEU A 234 -11.52 -11.75 18.87
N ARG A 235 -11.45 -10.48 18.48
CA ARG A 235 -10.33 -9.91 17.73
C ARG A 235 -10.11 -8.45 18.09
N LEU A 236 -8.88 -8.10 18.46
CA LEU A 236 -8.48 -6.74 18.80
C LEU A 236 -7.67 -6.11 17.69
N ARG A 237 -7.90 -4.82 17.46
CA ARG A 237 -6.99 -3.96 16.70
C ARG A 237 -6.19 -3.14 17.69
N LEU A 238 -4.89 -3.38 17.73
CA LEU A 238 -3.94 -2.58 18.49
C LEU A 238 -3.37 -1.49 17.59
N ARG A 239 -3.18 -0.32 18.18
CA ARG A 239 -2.38 0.73 17.56
C ARG A 239 -1.20 1.07 18.47
N PRO A 240 0.01 1.23 17.91
CA PRO A 240 1.16 1.57 18.72
C PRO A 240 0.92 2.93 19.36
N ILE A 241 1.36 3.07 20.61
CA ILE A 241 1.46 4.35 21.28
C ILE A 241 2.68 5.04 20.65
N LYS A 242 2.45 5.67 19.50
CA LYS A 242 3.51 6.26 18.68
C LYS A 242 3.91 7.62 19.23
N ALA A 243 5.21 7.84 19.30
CA ALA A 243 5.77 9.17 19.16
C ALA A 243 5.79 9.55 17.66
N GLY A 244 4.62 9.85 17.08
CA GLY A 244 4.50 10.44 15.74
C GLY A 244 4.74 9.53 14.52
N ALA A 245 3.72 9.49 13.65
CA ALA A 245 3.70 9.22 12.20
C ALA A 245 3.82 7.78 11.63
N ALA A 246 3.05 7.55 10.56
CA ALA A 246 3.04 6.34 9.75
C ALA A 246 2.19 6.50 8.46
N THR A 247 2.70 6.01 7.31
CA THR A 247 1.93 5.67 6.09
C THR A 247 2.50 4.42 5.40
N VAL A 248 1.63 3.62 4.78
CA VAL A 248 1.71 3.04 3.41
C VAL A 248 0.25 2.89 2.94
N ALA A 249 -0.07 3.22 1.68
CA ALA A 249 -1.40 3.04 1.09
C ALA A 249 -1.28 2.20 -0.19
N GLU A 250 -1.78 0.96 -0.14
CA GLU A 250 -2.02 0.09 -1.30
C GLU A 250 -3.47 0.28 -1.76
N GLU A 251 -3.71 0.20 -3.08
CA GLU A 251 -5.04 0.31 -3.68
C GLU A 251 -5.97 -0.76 -3.09
N PRO A 252 -7.24 -0.43 -2.75
CA PRO A 252 -8.07 -1.36 -2.01
C PRO A 252 -8.36 -2.63 -2.83
N PRO A 253 -8.28 -3.82 -2.22
CA PRO A 253 -8.42 -5.09 -2.94
C PRO A 253 -9.77 -5.18 -3.66
N GLN A 254 -9.72 -5.56 -4.94
CA GLN A 254 -10.93 -5.81 -5.73
C GLN A 254 -11.70 -7.01 -5.16
N CYS A 255 -13.02 -6.91 -5.13
CA CYS A 255 -13.85 -8.00 -4.63
C CYS A 255 -13.77 -9.22 -5.57
N PRO A 256 -13.76 -10.46 -5.04
CA PRO A 256 -13.82 -11.67 -5.85
C PRO A 256 -15.02 -11.68 -6.81
N PRO A 257 -14.94 -12.39 -7.94
CA PRO A 257 -16.03 -12.46 -8.92
C PRO A 257 -17.38 -12.76 -8.27
N GLY A 258 -18.38 -11.93 -8.54
CA GLY A 258 -19.75 -12.06 -8.02
C GLY A 258 -20.05 -11.29 -6.72
N LEU A 259 -19.09 -10.55 -6.16
CA LEU A 259 -19.28 -9.69 -4.98
C LEU A 259 -19.07 -8.21 -5.32
N VAL A 260 -19.79 -7.33 -4.62
CA VAL A 260 -19.65 -5.87 -4.69
C VAL A 260 -19.08 -5.33 -3.38
N ARG A 261 -18.38 -4.19 -3.46
CA ARG A 261 -17.81 -3.50 -2.30
C ARG A 261 -18.82 -2.51 -1.73
N PHE A 262 -18.96 -2.47 -0.42
CA PHE A 262 -19.79 -1.51 0.30
C PHE A 262 -18.97 -0.31 0.78
N ASP A 263 -19.65 0.78 1.16
CA ASP A 263 -19.01 2.01 1.66
C ASP A 263 -18.15 1.77 2.92
N ASP A 264 -18.41 0.69 3.68
CA ASP A 264 -17.60 0.26 4.82
C ASP A 264 -16.32 -0.51 4.43
N GLY A 265 -16.08 -0.65 3.12
CA GLY A 265 -14.91 -1.29 2.53
C GLY A 265 -14.99 -2.82 2.39
N LYS A 266 -16.08 -3.47 2.82
CA LYS A 266 -16.23 -4.94 2.75
C LYS A 266 -16.83 -5.41 1.43
N CYS A 267 -16.50 -6.64 1.03
CA CYS A 267 -17.10 -7.32 -0.12
C CYS A 267 -18.31 -8.18 0.31
N GLY A 268 -19.41 -8.10 -0.44
CA GLY A 268 -20.62 -8.89 -0.20
C GLY A 268 -21.46 -9.08 -1.45
N LYS A 269 -22.48 -9.94 -1.37
CA LYS A 269 -23.44 -10.10 -2.48
C LYS A 269 -24.32 -8.86 -2.59
N ARG A 270 -24.78 -8.57 -3.81
CA ARG A 270 -25.78 -7.51 -4.05
C ARG A 270 -27.05 -7.82 -3.27
N SER A 271 -27.46 -6.88 -2.42
CA SER A 271 -28.74 -6.89 -1.70
C SER A 271 -29.62 -5.76 -2.22
N ALA A 272 -30.94 -5.92 -2.17
CA ALA A 272 -31.88 -4.89 -2.61
C ALA A 272 -31.82 -3.62 -1.74
N ASP A 273 -31.44 -3.76 -0.46
CA ASP A 273 -31.69 -2.75 0.57
C ASP A 273 -30.44 -1.98 1.05
N ALA A 274 -29.23 -2.48 0.76
CA ALA A 274 -27.99 -1.85 1.22
C ALA A 274 -27.27 -1.12 0.08
N PRO A 275 -26.91 0.17 0.24
CA PRO A 275 -26.16 0.90 -0.77
C PRO A 275 -24.74 0.34 -0.89
N PHE A 276 -24.31 0.09 -2.11
CA PHE A 276 -22.96 -0.38 -2.41
C PHE A 276 -22.26 0.57 -3.38
N ILE A 277 -20.95 0.43 -3.51
CA ILE A 277 -20.15 1.22 -4.45
C ILE A 277 -20.47 0.74 -5.87
N CYS A 278 -21.07 1.62 -6.68
CA CYS A 278 -21.42 1.32 -8.07
C CYS A 278 -20.20 1.02 -8.94
N ASP A 279 -20.42 0.37 -10.09
CA ASP A 279 -19.43 0.36 -11.15
C ASP A 279 -19.27 1.79 -11.70
N PRO A 280 -18.05 2.38 -11.70
CA PRO A 280 -17.82 3.74 -12.21
C PRO A 280 -18.23 3.96 -13.67
N SER A 281 -18.34 2.90 -14.47
CA SER A 281 -18.80 2.95 -15.86
C SER A 281 -20.33 2.95 -16.01
N ASN A 282 -21.07 2.62 -14.95
CA ASN A 282 -22.52 2.51 -14.97
C ASN A 282 -23.19 3.69 -14.23
N ALA A 283 -23.41 4.79 -14.95
CA ALA A 283 -23.98 6.00 -14.38
C ALA A 283 -25.39 5.79 -13.77
N ILE A 284 -26.20 4.90 -14.33
CA ILE A 284 -27.55 4.60 -13.81
C ILE A 284 -27.45 3.89 -12.45
N GLU A 285 -26.56 2.91 -12.33
CA GLU A 285 -26.30 2.23 -11.04
C GLU A 285 -25.75 3.24 -10.02
N CYS A 286 -24.80 4.10 -10.42
CA CYS A 286 -24.27 5.14 -9.53
C CYS A 286 -25.34 6.13 -9.06
N GLU A 287 -26.28 6.51 -9.91
CA GLU A 287 -27.40 7.37 -9.53
C GLU A 287 -28.31 6.70 -8.50
N GLN A 288 -28.64 5.42 -8.71
CA GLN A 288 -29.43 4.65 -7.76
C GLN A 288 -28.71 4.50 -6.42
N GLN A 289 -27.43 4.10 -6.42
CA GLN A 289 -26.68 3.88 -5.19
C GLN A 289 -26.37 5.18 -4.43
N CYS A 290 -26.09 6.28 -5.15
CA CYS A 290 -25.95 7.60 -4.54
C CYS A 290 -27.24 8.05 -3.86
N THR A 291 -28.39 7.84 -4.52
CA THR A 291 -29.70 8.16 -3.92
C THR A 291 -29.95 7.32 -2.66
N ARG A 292 -29.56 6.04 -2.69
CA ARG A 292 -29.63 5.11 -1.54
C ARG A 292 -28.62 5.39 -0.43
N GLY A 293 -27.71 6.34 -0.61
CA GLY A 293 -26.80 6.81 0.42
C GLY A 293 -25.34 6.40 0.26
N SER A 294 -24.95 5.72 -0.82
CA SER A 294 -23.53 5.48 -1.10
C SER A 294 -22.86 6.80 -1.51
N LEU A 295 -22.05 7.37 -0.62
CA LEU A 295 -21.39 8.66 -0.84
C LEU A 295 -20.26 8.54 -1.87
N VAL A 296 -19.60 7.38 -1.90
CA VAL A 296 -18.58 7.07 -2.92
C VAL A 296 -19.24 6.95 -4.30
N SER A 297 -20.43 6.35 -4.40
CA SER A 297 -21.18 6.32 -5.66
C SER A 297 -21.62 7.72 -6.13
N CYS A 298 -21.90 8.64 -5.20
CA CYS A 298 -22.16 10.04 -5.55
C CYS A 298 -20.93 10.72 -6.19
N VAL A 299 -19.71 10.38 -5.73
CA VAL A 299 -18.47 10.86 -6.36
C VAL A 299 -18.33 10.32 -7.78
N TYR A 300 -18.58 9.03 -8.00
CA TYR A 300 -18.50 8.42 -9.34
C TYR A 300 -19.53 9.00 -10.30
N LEU A 301 -20.77 9.20 -9.84
CA LEU A 301 -21.80 9.88 -10.61
C LEU A 301 -21.42 11.33 -10.91
N GLY A 302 -20.90 12.06 -9.92
CA GLY A 302 -20.41 13.43 -10.11
C GLY A 302 -19.35 13.51 -11.21
N LYS A 303 -18.47 12.50 -11.29
CA LYS A 303 -17.44 12.42 -12.34
C LYS A 303 -18.04 12.21 -13.72
N SER A 304 -19.07 11.37 -13.85
CA SER A 304 -19.70 11.08 -15.15
C SER A 304 -20.50 12.25 -15.70
N VAL A 305 -21.12 13.06 -14.82
CA VAL A 305 -21.96 14.20 -15.24
C VAL A 305 -21.24 15.55 -15.22
N ARG A 306 -19.96 15.60 -14.82
CA ARG A 306 -19.22 16.86 -14.64
C ARG A 306 -19.22 17.77 -15.87
N GLU A 307 -19.01 17.20 -17.06
CA GLU A 307 -18.91 17.97 -18.31
C GLU A 307 -20.30 18.38 -18.84
N THR A 308 -21.32 17.56 -18.63
CA THR A 308 -22.66 17.78 -19.18
C THR A 308 -23.59 18.53 -18.25
N ALA A 309 -23.37 18.45 -16.93
CA ALA A 309 -24.19 19.07 -15.89
C ALA A 309 -23.30 19.48 -14.69
N PRO A 310 -22.47 20.53 -14.82
CA PRO A 310 -21.50 20.92 -13.80
C PRO A 310 -22.15 21.29 -12.46
N ASP A 311 -23.28 22.00 -12.46
CA ASP A 311 -24.00 22.37 -11.22
C ASP A 311 -24.53 21.14 -10.47
N ARG A 312 -24.92 20.11 -11.22
CA ARG A 312 -25.34 18.82 -10.64
C ARG A 312 -24.14 18.10 -10.03
N ALA A 313 -23.00 18.08 -10.73
CA ALA A 313 -21.77 17.50 -10.21
C ALA A 313 -21.31 18.19 -8.92
N VAL A 314 -21.40 19.52 -8.84
CA VAL A 314 -21.11 20.29 -7.63
C VAL A 314 -21.95 19.80 -6.45
N LYS A 315 -23.27 19.68 -6.60
CA LYS A 315 -24.17 19.20 -5.52
C LYS A 315 -23.85 17.77 -5.07
N LEU A 316 -23.46 16.91 -6.01
CA LEU A 316 -23.06 15.52 -5.71
C LEU A 316 -21.75 15.48 -4.91
N TYR A 317 -20.76 16.29 -5.29
CA TYR A 317 -19.50 16.39 -4.57
C TYR A 317 -19.64 17.08 -3.22
N GLU A 318 -20.51 18.09 -3.09
CA GLU A 318 -20.89 18.70 -1.80
C GLU A 318 -21.42 17.63 -0.85
N ARG A 319 -22.44 16.88 -1.29
CA ARG A 319 -23.00 15.79 -0.47
C ARG A 319 -21.95 14.76 -0.05
N ALA A 320 -21.06 14.36 -0.96
CA ALA A 320 -19.98 13.43 -0.64
C ALA A 320 -18.94 14.03 0.33
N CYS A 321 -18.59 15.31 0.15
CA CYS A 321 -17.63 16.02 0.99
C CYS A 321 -18.16 16.26 2.42
N ASP A 322 -19.43 16.64 2.54
CA ASP A 322 -20.12 16.80 3.82
C ASP A 322 -20.25 15.45 4.54
N GLY A 323 -20.44 14.38 3.77
CA GLY A 323 -20.41 13.01 4.26
C GLY A 323 -19.01 12.44 4.53
N GLY A 324 -17.95 13.24 4.44
CA GLY A 324 -16.59 12.88 4.84
C GLY A 324 -15.77 12.12 3.79
N VAL A 325 -16.22 12.04 2.54
CA VAL A 325 -15.46 11.42 1.46
C VAL A 325 -14.41 12.40 0.93
N ALA A 326 -13.13 12.15 1.22
CA ALA A 326 -12.01 13.01 0.87
C ALA A 326 -11.94 13.35 -0.63
N GLU A 327 -12.19 12.38 -1.51
CA GLU A 327 -12.23 12.59 -2.97
C GLU A 327 -13.35 13.56 -3.36
N GLY A 328 -14.51 13.49 -2.70
CA GLY A 328 -15.62 14.41 -2.93
C GLY A 328 -15.20 15.86 -2.65
N CYS A 329 -14.52 16.09 -1.51
CA CYS A 329 -13.98 17.41 -1.18
C CYS A 329 -12.94 17.91 -2.18
N GLY A 330 -12.05 17.03 -2.63
CA GLY A 330 -10.98 17.40 -3.56
C GLY A 330 -11.53 17.78 -4.94
N ARG A 331 -12.50 17.02 -5.44
CA ARG A 331 -13.18 17.34 -6.70
C ARG A 331 -14.01 18.62 -6.61
N LEU A 332 -14.71 18.82 -5.50
CA LEU A 332 -15.44 20.06 -5.24
C LEU A 332 -14.49 21.27 -5.19
N GLY A 333 -13.39 21.15 -4.46
CA GLY A 333 -12.35 22.18 -4.36
C GLY A 333 -11.77 22.53 -5.72
N ALA A 334 -11.48 21.53 -6.56
CA ALA A 334 -11.00 21.76 -7.93
C ALA A 334 -12.02 22.50 -8.79
N MET A 335 -13.31 22.15 -8.72
CA MET A 335 -14.36 22.84 -9.50
C MET A 335 -14.60 24.28 -9.04
N LYS A 336 -14.51 24.53 -7.73
CA LYS A 336 -14.71 25.87 -7.15
C LYS A 336 -13.44 26.71 -7.09
N SER A 337 -12.29 26.15 -7.49
CA SER A 337 -10.96 26.75 -7.24
C SER A 337 -10.75 27.11 -5.77
N ASP A 338 -11.31 26.31 -4.87
CA ASP A 338 -11.28 26.52 -3.43
C ASP A 338 -10.08 25.77 -2.83
N LEU A 339 -9.05 26.53 -2.47
CA LEU A 339 -7.83 26.00 -1.90
C LEU A 339 -8.07 25.34 -0.53
N GLY A 340 -9.01 25.84 0.28
CA GLY A 340 -9.31 25.29 1.59
C GLY A 340 -9.92 23.89 1.50
N LEU A 341 -10.80 23.67 0.52
CA LEU A 341 -11.33 22.33 0.22
C LEU A 341 -10.25 21.37 -0.30
N LEU A 342 -9.34 21.85 -1.13
CA LEU A 342 -8.20 21.05 -1.62
C LEU A 342 -7.24 20.69 -0.48
N GLU A 343 -6.92 21.63 0.42
CA GLU A 343 -6.09 21.39 1.60
C GLU A 343 -6.74 20.37 2.55
N ARG A 344 -8.06 20.49 2.78
CA ARG A 344 -8.83 19.50 3.56
C ARG A 344 -8.76 18.12 2.90
N SER A 345 -9.04 18.03 1.61
CA SER A 345 -9.02 16.76 0.87
C SER A 345 -7.65 16.08 0.89
N CYS A 346 -6.58 16.86 0.70
CA CYS A 346 -5.20 16.40 0.81
C CYS A 346 -4.88 15.88 2.22
N ARG A 347 -5.38 16.57 3.27
CA ARG A 347 -5.23 16.15 4.66
C ARG A 347 -5.99 14.87 4.98
N ASP A 348 -7.18 14.70 4.39
CA ASP A 348 -8.09 13.58 4.58
C ASP A 348 -7.70 12.34 3.75
N GLY A 349 -6.59 12.41 3.00
CA GLY A 349 -5.96 11.24 2.34
C GLY A 349 -6.31 11.08 0.87
N TRP A 350 -6.93 12.07 0.21
CA TRP A 350 -7.03 12.09 -1.24
C TRP A 350 -5.88 12.89 -1.84
N PHE A 351 -4.77 12.18 -2.07
CA PHE A 351 -3.48 12.77 -2.43
C PHE A 351 -3.42 13.54 -3.75
N PRO A 352 -4.25 13.29 -4.78
CA PRO A 352 -4.29 14.16 -5.96
C PRO A 352 -4.60 15.64 -5.64
N ALA A 353 -5.31 15.93 -4.55
CA ALA A 353 -5.48 17.31 -4.10
C ALA A 353 -4.17 17.93 -3.60
N CYS A 354 -3.24 17.14 -3.04
CA CYS A 354 -1.94 17.63 -2.59
C CYS A 354 -1.13 18.21 -3.75
N THR A 355 -1.18 17.60 -4.93
CA THR A 355 -0.55 18.11 -6.15
C THR A 355 -1.07 19.50 -6.53
N ALA A 356 -2.40 19.66 -6.51
CA ALA A 356 -3.05 20.93 -6.80
C ALA A 356 -2.67 22.03 -5.79
N VAL A 357 -2.64 21.67 -4.49
CA VAL A 357 -2.20 22.58 -3.42
C VAL A 357 -0.75 22.99 -3.63
N GLY A 358 0.15 22.03 -3.83
CA GLY A 358 1.58 22.27 -4.05
C GLY A 358 1.84 23.16 -5.26
N ALA A 359 1.20 22.86 -6.40
CA ALA A 359 1.34 23.66 -7.62
C ALA A 359 0.81 25.09 -7.46
N THR A 360 -0.30 25.27 -6.75
CA THR A 360 -0.89 26.60 -6.48
C THR A 360 0.02 27.43 -5.57
N LYS A 361 0.50 26.83 -4.47
CA LYS A 361 1.42 27.47 -3.52
C LYS A 361 2.79 27.76 -4.15
N PHE A 362 3.24 26.91 -5.08
CA PHE A 362 4.50 27.13 -5.81
C PHE A 362 4.45 28.41 -6.65
N LYS A 363 3.34 28.63 -7.37
CA LYS A 363 3.11 29.86 -8.13
C LYS A 363 3.00 31.09 -7.22
N ALA A 364 2.47 30.92 -6.01
CA ALA A 364 2.36 31.98 -5.02
C ALA A 364 3.68 32.29 -4.29
N GLY A 365 4.75 31.49 -4.48
CA GLY A 365 6.04 31.68 -3.82
C GLY A 365 6.09 31.23 -2.35
N ASP A 366 5.09 30.49 -1.88
CA ASP A 366 4.98 30.01 -0.50
C ASP A 366 5.81 28.74 -0.30
N LYS A 367 7.08 28.90 0.07
CA LYS A 367 8.04 27.79 0.05
C LYS A 367 7.74 26.67 1.04
N VAL A 368 7.21 26.99 2.21
CA VAL A 368 6.99 26.00 3.27
C VAL A 368 5.83 25.09 2.89
N ASP A 369 4.73 25.68 2.43
CA ASP A 369 3.52 24.93 2.09
C ASP A 369 3.68 24.11 0.81
N VAL A 370 4.53 24.55 -0.12
CA VAL A 370 4.94 23.75 -1.29
C VAL A 370 5.57 22.43 -0.89
N VAL A 371 6.57 22.49 -0.01
CA VAL A 371 7.31 21.30 0.45
C VAL A 371 6.35 20.39 1.20
N ALA A 372 5.55 20.95 2.11
CA ALA A 372 4.60 20.19 2.91
C ALA A 372 3.55 19.48 2.05
N ALA A 373 3.00 20.14 1.03
CA ALA A 373 2.00 19.57 0.13
C ALA A 373 2.57 18.43 -0.70
N PHE A 374 3.66 18.65 -1.43
CA PHE A 374 4.27 17.60 -2.27
C PHE A 374 4.83 16.45 -1.44
N LYS A 375 5.43 16.73 -0.27
CA LYS A 375 5.89 15.66 0.63
C LYS A 375 4.72 14.83 1.12
N ARG A 376 3.61 15.45 1.55
CA ARG A 376 2.41 14.72 2.00
C ARG A 376 1.80 13.88 0.89
N GLY A 377 1.64 14.45 -0.30
CA GLY A 377 1.15 13.72 -1.47
C GLY A 377 2.04 12.53 -1.80
N CYS A 378 3.37 12.75 -1.78
CA CYS A 378 4.33 11.68 -1.98
C CYS A 378 4.20 10.62 -0.90
N ASP A 379 4.16 11.00 0.39
CA ASP A 379 3.98 10.10 1.54
C ASP A 379 2.68 9.29 1.47
N GLY A 380 1.67 9.82 0.77
CA GLY A 380 0.43 9.15 0.41
C GLY A 380 0.47 8.21 -0.79
N GLY A 381 1.61 8.11 -1.50
CA GLY A 381 1.79 7.22 -2.64
C GLY A 381 1.52 7.86 -4.00
N SER A 382 1.28 9.18 -4.08
CA SER A 382 1.11 9.87 -5.35
C SER A 382 2.44 9.97 -6.10
N ALA A 383 2.50 9.34 -7.27
CA ALA A 383 3.69 9.34 -8.12
C ALA A 383 4.10 10.74 -8.57
N ASP A 384 3.11 11.58 -8.94
CA ASP A 384 3.31 12.95 -9.41
C ASP A 384 3.81 13.86 -8.28
N ASP A 385 3.32 13.67 -7.06
CA ASP A 385 3.82 14.39 -5.90
C ASP A 385 5.22 13.95 -5.51
N CYS A 386 5.53 12.65 -5.62
CA CYS A 386 6.89 12.15 -5.39
C CYS A 386 7.89 12.66 -6.43
N GLU A 387 7.48 12.74 -7.69
CA GLU A 387 8.26 13.38 -8.75
C GLU A 387 8.52 14.85 -8.41
N SER A 388 7.45 15.59 -8.10
CA SER A 388 7.52 17.03 -7.78
C SER A 388 8.39 17.28 -6.55
N TYR A 389 8.24 16.46 -5.52
CA TYR A 389 9.05 16.51 -4.31
C TYR A 389 10.53 16.24 -4.59
N GLY A 390 10.84 15.20 -5.36
CA GLY A 390 12.22 14.90 -5.80
C GLY A 390 12.82 16.03 -6.65
N ALA A 391 12.01 16.68 -7.48
CA ALA A 391 12.42 17.81 -8.31
C ALA A 391 12.76 19.06 -7.48
N LEU A 392 12.17 19.25 -6.29
CA LEU A 392 12.54 20.36 -5.39
C LEU A 392 14.01 20.34 -5.00
N PHE A 393 14.62 19.15 -4.88
CA PHE A 393 16.07 19.01 -4.65
C PHE A 393 16.89 19.40 -5.89
N VAL A 394 16.45 19.01 -7.10
CA VAL A 394 17.12 19.37 -8.37
C VAL A 394 17.12 20.89 -8.56
N MET A 395 15.98 21.53 -8.29
CA MET A 395 15.79 22.98 -8.40
C MET A 395 16.47 23.77 -7.27
N LYS A 396 17.15 23.10 -6.33
CA LYS A 396 17.77 23.71 -5.13
C LYS A 396 16.77 24.48 -4.27
N PHE A 397 15.51 24.07 -4.31
CA PHE A 397 14.46 24.58 -3.43
C PHE A 397 14.59 23.99 -2.02
N LEU A 398 15.06 22.74 -1.96
CA LEU A 398 15.46 22.04 -0.74
C LEU A 398 16.99 21.95 -0.64
N PRO A 399 17.56 21.88 0.58
CA PRO A 399 18.97 21.56 0.75
C PRO A 399 19.28 20.18 0.17
N PRO A 400 20.48 19.95 -0.38
CA PRO A 400 20.85 18.65 -0.96
C PRO A 400 20.66 17.50 0.04
N ASN A 401 19.90 16.49 -0.38
CA ASN A 401 19.73 15.24 0.36
C ASN A 401 19.52 14.09 -0.64
N ASP A 402 20.63 13.49 -1.07
CA ASP A 402 20.60 12.48 -2.11
C ASP A 402 19.81 11.22 -1.70
N ALA A 403 19.80 10.86 -0.41
CA ALA A 403 19.05 9.69 0.06
C ALA A 403 17.53 9.92 0.00
N GLU A 404 17.06 11.10 0.43
CA GLU A 404 15.64 11.45 0.37
C GLU A 404 15.18 11.69 -1.07
N GLN A 405 16.01 12.37 -1.88
CA GLN A 405 15.75 12.56 -3.30
C GLN A 405 15.65 11.21 -4.05
N LEU A 406 16.56 10.27 -3.78
CA LEU A 406 16.53 8.93 -4.35
C LEU A 406 15.22 8.22 -4.00
N ARG A 407 14.81 8.24 -2.72
CA ARG A 407 13.55 7.64 -2.26
C ARG A 407 12.33 8.25 -2.94
N ALA A 408 12.32 9.58 -3.11
CA ALA A 408 11.23 10.26 -3.81
C ALA A 408 11.11 9.79 -5.27
N PHE A 409 12.22 9.76 -6.02
CA PHE A 409 12.20 9.29 -7.40
C PHE A 409 11.97 7.77 -7.55
N GLN A 410 12.39 6.96 -6.57
CA GLN A 410 12.02 5.53 -6.49
C GLN A 410 10.50 5.38 -6.44
N ARG A 411 9.85 6.03 -5.48
CA ARG A 411 8.39 5.99 -5.33
C ARG A 411 7.66 6.54 -6.55
N ALA A 412 8.16 7.63 -7.13
CA ALA A 412 7.62 8.19 -8.37
C ALA A 412 7.68 7.17 -9.52
N CYS A 413 8.83 6.52 -9.71
CA CYS A 413 9.03 5.55 -10.79
C CYS A 413 8.18 4.28 -10.61
N GLU A 414 8.14 3.75 -9.39
CA GLU A 414 7.28 2.62 -8.99
C GLU A 414 5.80 2.95 -9.23
N GLY A 415 5.38 4.17 -8.91
CA GLY A 415 4.04 4.70 -9.16
C GLY A 415 3.75 5.07 -10.62
N GLY A 416 4.65 4.78 -11.56
CA GLY A 416 4.39 4.94 -13.00
C GLY A 416 5.03 6.17 -13.65
N SER A 417 5.56 7.13 -12.88
CA SER A 417 6.11 8.37 -13.44
C SER A 417 7.34 8.09 -14.31
N LYS A 418 7.22 8.43 -15.60
CA LYS A 418 8.32 8.33 -16.56
C LYS A 418 9.46 9.31 -16.23
N VAL A 419 9.12 10.54 -15.81
CA VAL A 419 10.12 11.54 -15.40
C VAL A 419 10.81 11.12 -14.10
N GLY A 420 10.07 10.55 -13.15
CA GLY A 420 10.61 9.93 -11.94
C GLY A 420 11.61 8.82 -12.26
N CYS A 421 11.26 7.91 -13.18
CA CYS A 421 12.16 6.85 -13.63
C CYS A 421 13.43 7.39 -14.32
N ALA A 422 13.31 8.45 -15.12
CA ALA A 422 14.45 9.08 -15.78
C ALA A 422 15.44 9.70 -14.76
N ASN A 423 14.92 10.45 -13.79
CA ASN A 423 15.72 11.05 -12.73
C ASN A 423 16.36 9.98 -11.83
N LEU A 424 15.61 8.92 -11.51
CA LEU A 424 16.14 7.79 -10.76
C LEU A 424 17.30 7.10 -11.51
N ALA A 425 17.16 6.91 -12.82
CA ALA A 425 18.21 6.34 -13.64
C ALA A 425 19.48 7.20 -13.62
N GLN A 426 19.32 8.52 -13.71
CA GLN A 426 20.44 9.45 -13.61
C GLN A 426 21.15 9.34 -12.25
N MET A 427 20.42 9.21 -11.16
CA MET A 427 21.01 9.03 -9.82
C MET A 427 21.80 7.72 -9.72
N TYR A 428 21.28 6.61 -10.25
CA TYR A 428 22.03 5.33 -10.30
C TYR A 428 23.26 5.40 -11.21
N ALA A 429 23.18 6.07 -12.36
CA ALA A 429 24.32 6.24 -13.25
C ALA A 429 25.44 7.09 -12.61
N GLN A 430 25.08 8.04 -11.75
CA GLN A 430 26.01 8.92 -11.06
C GLN A 430 26.45 8.41 -9.68
N GLY A 431 25.80 7.37 -9.13
CA GLY A 431 26.04 6.93 -7.75
C GLY A 431 25.62 7.98 -6.71
N ARG A 432 24.54 8.73 -6.96
CA ARG A 432 24.01 9.72 -6.01
C ARG A 432 23.01 9.07 -5.06
N GLY A 433 23.28 9.12 -3.76
CA GLY A 433 22.45 8.51 -2.72
C GLY A 433 22.51 6.97 -2.69
N THR A 434 23.34 6.37 -3.54
CA THR A 434 23.52 4.92 -3.72
C THR A 434 24.84 4.64 -4.45
N SER A 435 25.29 3.39 -4.53
CA SER A 435 26.42 3.01 -5.40
C SER A 435 26.06 3.14 -6.89
N THR A 436 27.03 3.45 -7.73
CA THR A 436 26.85 3.48 -9.18
C THR A 436 26.35 2.13 -9.72
N ASP A 437 25.27 2.14 -10.49
CA ASP A 437 24.68 0.97 -11.13
C ASP A 437 24.13 1.35 -12.51
N VAL A 438 25.00 1.29 -13.54
CA VAL A 438 24.63 1.71 -14.89
C VAL A 438 23.65 0.72 -15.55
N ALA A 439 23.73 -0.58 -15.22
CA ALA A 439 22.81 -1.58 -15.78
C ALA A 439 21.37 -1.33 -15.29
N ARG A 440 21.20 -0.99 -14.01
CA ARG A 440 19.91 -0.56 -13.46
C ARG A 440 19.45 0.76 -14.07
N ALA A 441 20.35 1.73 -14.25
CA ALA A 441 20.01 2.97 -14.93
C ALA A 441 19.46 2.73 -16.34
N VAL A 442 20.11 1.87 -17.15
CA VAL A 442 19.62 1.50 -18.49
C VAL A 442 18.25 0.83 -18.44
N THR A 443 18.02 -0.05 -17.46
CA THR A 443 16.71 -0.70 -17.29
C THR A 443 15.60 0.33 -17.01
N LEU A 444 15.87 1.29 -16.13
CA LEU A 444 14.94 2.38 -15.80
C LEU A 444 14.71 3.32 -16.99
N LEU A 445 15.77 3.68 -17.74
CA LEU A 445 15.66 4.50 -18.95
C LEU A 445 14.83 3.79 -20.03
N ARG A 446 14.97 2.47 -20.18
CA ARG A 446 14.16 1.67 -21.10
C ARG A 446 12.69 1.73 -20.71
N SER A 447 12.37 1.46 -19.45
CA SER A 447 10.99 1.55 -18.94
C SER A 447 10.38 2.95 -19.16
N SER A 448 11.15 4.00 -18.87
CA SER A 448 10.73 5.38 -19.08
C SER A 448 10.52 5.73 -20.57
N CYS A 449 11.44 5.31 -21.44
CA CYS A 449 11.33 5.50 -22.89
C CYS A 449 10.11 4.78 -23.48
N ASP A 450 9.83 3.56 -23.03
CA ASP A 450 8.65 2.79 -23.45
C ASP A 450 7.33 3.41 -22.98
N ARG A 451 7.36 4.23 -21.92
CA ARG A 451 6.25 5.09 -21.48
C ARG A 451 6.23 6.47 -22.19
N GLY A 452 7.02 6.65 -23.25
CA GLY A 452 7.04 7.87 -24.06
C GLY A 452 7.77 9.04 -23.43
N ALA A 453 8.81 8.82 -22.63
CA ALA A 453 9.74 9.87 -22.23
C ALA A 453 10.87 10.00 -23.26
N SER A 454 10.76 10.99 -24.15
CA SER A 454 11.70 11.24 -25.24
C SER A 454 13.13 11.44 -24.76
N ALA A 455 13.32 12.22 -23.69
CA ALA A 455 14.62 12.41 -23.06
C ALA A 455 15.24 11.08 -22.55
N SER A 456 14.40 10.14 -22.09
CA SER A 456 14.90 8.81 -21.69
C SER A 456 15.27 7.95 -22.89
N CYS A 457 14.54 8.05 -24.01
CA CYS A 457 14.92 7.41 -25.26
C CYS A 457 16.27 7.93 -25.79
N ALA A 458 16.50 9.24 -25.73
CA ALA A 458 17.75 9.88 -26.12
C ALA A 458 18.92 9.46 -25.21
N ALA A 459 18.71 9.45 -23.89
CA ALA A 459 19.69 8.96 -22.94
C ALA A 459 20.02 7.48 -23.19
N LEU A 460 19.00 6.63 -23.39
CA LEU A 460 19.19 5.22 -23.70
C LEU A 460 19.93 5.00 -25.02
N SER A 461 19.64 5.81 -26.05
CA SER A 461 20.39 5.81 -27.32
C SER A 461 21.88 6.07 -27.08
N SER A 462 22.21 7.05 -26.24
CA SER A 462 23.61 7.35 -25.86
C SER A 462 24.31 6.16 -25.19
N HIS A 463 23.59 5.42 -24.33
CA HIS A 463 24.11 4.20 -23.71
C HIS A 463 24.43 3.10 -24.76
N TYR A 464 23.58 2.91 -25.77
CA TYR A 464 23.83 1.96 -26.86
C TYR A 464 24.94 2.41 -27.83
N LEU A 465 25.13 3.70 -28.05
CA LEU A 465 26.25 4.21 -28.84
C LEU A 465 27.59 4.01 -28.12
N ALA A 466 27.61 4.25 -26.82
CA ALA A 466 28.81 4.12 -25.99
C ALA A 466 29.12 2.67 -25.59
N GLY A 467 28.13 1.77 -25.59
CA GLY A 467 28.26 0.44 -25.00
C GLY A 467 28.36 0.47 -23.47
N ASN A 468 27.73 1.46 -22.82
CA ASN A 468 27.82 1.65 -21.37
C ASN A 468 26.60 1.03 -20.66
N GLY A 469 26.83 -0.06 -19.91
CA GLY A 469 25.77 -0.83 -19.24
C GLY A 469 24.92 -1.70 -20.16
N VAL A 470 25.18 -1.66 -21.48
CA VAL A 470 24.60 -2.50 -22.54
C VAL A 470 25.64 -2.74 -23.62
N GLU A 471 25.46 -3.81 -24.40
CA GLU A 471 26.26 -4.02 -25.61
C GLU A 471 26.06 -2.88 -26.61
N ARG A 472 27.14 -2.46 -27.26
CA ARG A 472 27.12 -1.38 -28.23
C ARG A 472 26.29 -1.78 -29.46
N ASP A 473 25.23 -1.03 -29.74
CA ASP A 473 24.32 -1.28 -30.86
C ASP A 473 23.87 0.06 -31.49
N PRO A 474 24.62 0.55 -32.50
CA PRO A 474 24.30 1.81 -33.15
C PRO A 474 22.97 1.81 -33.91
N ALA A 475 22.51 0.66 -34.40
CA ALA A 475 21.23 0.55 -35.11
C ALA A 475 20.05 0.71 -34.15
N LYS A 476 20.14 0.09 -32.97
CA LYS A 476 19.16 0.28 -31.90
C LYS A 476 19.21 1.67 -31.31
N ALA A 477 20.39 2.27 -31.19
CA ALA A 477 20.53 3.66 -30.78
C ALA A 477 19.83 4.61 -31.76
N LEU A 478 19.95 4.38 -33.07
CA LEU A 478 19.25 5.16 -34.08
C LEU A 478 17.73 5.06 -33.93
N ALA A 479 17.19 3.85 -33.80
CA ALA A 479 15.75 3.65 -33.60
C ALA A 479 15.21 4.34 -32.33
N LEU A 480 16.00 4.36 -31.26
CA LEU A 480 15.65 5.10 -30.03
C LEU A 480 15.70 6.62 -30.22
N MET A 481 16.64 7.11 -31.04
CA MET A 481 16.75 8.54 -31.35
C MET A 481 15.63 9.00 -32.29
N GLU A 482 15.20 8.15 -33.23
CA GLU A 482 13.99 8.36 -34.05
C GLU A 482 12.77 8.56 -33.13
N ARG A 483 12.55 7.65 -32.17
CA ARG A 483 11.49 7.77 -31.16
C ARG A 483 11.60 9.04 -30.30
N ALA A 484 12.81 9.44 -29.92
CA ALA A 484 13.03 10.64 -29.11
C ALA A 484 12.67 11.92 -29.89
N CYS A 485 13.12 12.02 -31.14
CA CYS A 485 12.77 13.13 -32.03
C CYS A 485 11.26 13.17 -32.35
N GLU A 486 10.61 12.02 -32.44
CA GLU A 486 9.16 11.94 -32.63
C GLU A 486 8.36 12.52 -31.45
N GLY A 487 8.84 12.34 -30.21
CA GLY A 487 8.14 12.75 -28.99
C GLY A 487 8.49 14.15 -28.47
N ASP A 488 8.62 15.14 -29.34
CA ASP A 488 8.85 16.56 -29.01
C ASP A 488 10.20 16.92 -28.34
N ASP A 489 11.17 15.99 -28.25
CA ASP A 489 12.54 16.37 -27.90
C ASP A 489 13.27 16.90 -29.14
N ARG A 490 13.20 18.21 -29.30
CA ARG A 490 13.74 18.94 -30.46
C ARG A 490 15.26 18.81 -30.56
N GLY A 491 15.96 18.71 -29.42
CA GLY A 491 17.40 18.48 -29.37
C GLY A 491 17.76 17.09 -29.93
N SER A 492 16.93 16.08 -29.65
CA SER A 492 17.08 14.75 -30.23
C SER A 492 16.93 14.74 -31.75
N CYS A 493 16.12 15.61 -32.35
CA CYS A 493 16.03 15.73 -33.81
C CYS A 493 17.33 16.24 -34.46
N LEU A 494 18.06 17.15 -33.80
CA LEU A 494 19.39 17.57 -34.27
C LEU A 494 20.36 16.38 -34.27
N VAL A 495 20.37 15.60 -33.18
CA VAL A 495 21.23 14.40 -33.07
C VAL A 495 20.84 13.35 -34.10
N LEU A 496 19.55 13.14 -34.34
CA LEU A 496 19.04 12.24 -35.38
C LEU A 496 19.53 12.65 -36.78
N GLY A 497 19.48 13.95 -37.10
CA GLY A 497 19.99 14.48 -38.36
C GLY A 497 21.48 14.17 -38.55
N MET A 498 22.28 14.38 -37.50
CA MET A 498 23.70 14.01 -37.51
C MET A 498 23.92 12.50 -37.67
N MET A 499 23.10 11.66 -37.04
CA MET A 499 23.20 10.21 -37.17
C MET A 499 22.92 9.74 -38.60
N TYR A 500 21.89 10.30 -39.27
CA TYR A 500 21.62 9.99 -40.67
C TYR A 500 22.69 10.54 -41.63
N GLN A 501 23.22 11.74 -41.38
CA GLN A 501 24.28 12.32 -42.20
C GLN A 501 25.57 11.51 -42.11
N ASN A 502 25.94 11.07 -40.90
CA ASN A 502 27.18 10.32 -40.66
C ASN A 502 27.05 8.81 -40.93
N GLY A 503 25.85 8.31 -41.26
CA GLY A 503 25.62 6.87 -41.39
C GLY A 503 25.81 6.09 -40.07
N THR A 504 25.37 6.65 -38.95
CA THR A 504 25.44 5.99 -37.65
C THR A 504 24.26 5.05 -37.47
N GLY A 505 24.53 3.74 -37.34
CA GLY A 505 23.49 2.71 -37.18
C GLY A 505 22.85 2.21 -38.48
N ARG A 506 23.09 2.91 -39.60
CA ARG A 506 22.70 2.53 -40.96
C ARG A 506 23.51 3.34 -41.98
N PRO A 507 23.54 2.97 -43.28
CA PRO A 507 24.12 3.83 -44.31
C PRO A 507 23.54 5.24 -44.30
N ALA A 508 24.37 6.23 -44.64
CA ALA A 508 24.01 7.63 -44.64
C ALA A 508 22.79 7.92 -45.54
N ASP A 509 21.95 8.86 -45.11
CA ASP A 509 20.68 9.20 -45.77
C ASP A 509 20.44 10.71 -45.65
N GLU A 510 20.94 11.47 -46.62
CA GLU A 510 20.87 12.94 -46.64
C GLU A 510 19.43 13.46 -46.61
N ALA A 511 18.49 12.76 -47.24
CA ALA A 511 17.09 13.15 -47.25
C ALA A 511 16.49 13.07 -45.84
N LYS A 512 16.76 11.97 -45.12
CA LYS A 512 16.32 11.83 -43.73
C LYS A 512 17.07 12.75 -42.77
N ALA A 513 18.36 12.98 -43.01
CA ALA A 513 19.15 13.94 -42.23
C ALA A 513 18.54 15.35 -42.32
N ARG A 514 18.28 15.81 -43.54
CA ARG A 514 17.65 17.10 -43.80
C ARG A 514 16.26 17.19 -43.16
N ALA A 515 15.43 16.16 -43.28
CA ALA A 515 14.11 16.14 -42.66
C ALA A 515 14.19 16.27 -41.12
N ALA A 516 15.12 15.58 -40.48
CA ALA A 516 15.34 15.70 -39.04
C ALA A 516 15.86 17.09 -38.63
N PHE A 517 16.78 17.68 -39.41
CA PHE A 517 17.27 19.06 -39.17
C PHE A 517 16.17 20.11 -39.36
N VAL A 518 15.31 19.96 -40.36
CA VAL A 518 14.14 20.84 -40.55
C VAL A 518 13.25 20.77 -39.31
N ARG A 519 12.92 19.58 -38.84
CA ARG A 519 12.08 19.41 -37.64
C ARG A 519 12.72 20.01 -36.38
N ALA A 520 14.03 19.85 -36.19
CA ALA A 520 14.75 20.47 -35.09
C ALA A 520 14.73 22.01 -35.19
N CYS A 521 14.92 22.56 -36.39
CA CYS A 521 14.88 24.00 -36.65
C CYS A 521 13.48 24.60 -36.44
N GLU A 522 12.42 23.93 -36.90
CA GLU A 522 11.02 24.33 -36.63
C GLU A 522 10.70 24.27 -35.14
N GLY A 523 11.38 23.39 -34.40
CA GLY A 523 11.41 23.38 -32.94
C GLY A 523 12.22 24.52 -32.30
N GLY A 524 12.91 25.36 -33.05
CA GLY A 524 13.73 26.45 -32.51
C GLY A 524 15.11 26.01 -32.02
N VAL A 525 15.62 24.86 -32.47
CA VAL A 525 17.05 24.52 -32.31
C VAL A 525 17.81 25.24 -33.42
N GLU A 526 18.35 26.42 -33.10
CA GLU A 526 18.98 27.32 -34.07
C GLU A 526 20.14 26.66 -34.82
N GLU A 527 20.91 25.81 -34.15
CA GLU A 527 22.04 25.08 -34.74
C GLU A 527 21.60 24.18 -35.89
N ALA A 528 20.38 23.64 -35.85
CA ALA A 528 19.83 22.79 -36.89
C ALA A 528 19.38 23.58 -38.13
N CYS A 529 19.07 24.86 -37.99
CA CYS A 529 18.51 25.67 -39.09
C CYS A 529 19.48 25.90 -40.24
N ALA A 530 20.78 25.98 -39.96
CA ALA A 530 21.79 26.08 -41.01
C ALA A 530 21.92 24.77 -41.80
N ALA A 531 21.84 23.63 -41.11
CA ALA A 531 21.89 22.30 -41.72
C ALA A 531 20.60 21.97 -42.50
N ALA A 532 19.44 22.49 -42.07
CA ALA A 532 18.15 22.32 -42.75
C ALA A 532 18.06 23.03 -44.12
N LYS A 533 18.85 24.09 -44.33
CA LYS A 533 18.87 24.92 -45.54
C LYS A 533 19.83 24.40 -46.62
N ARG A 534 20.79 23.57 -46.22
CA ARG A 534 21.66 22.84 -47.15
C ARG A 534 20.88 21.68 -47.76
#